data_AF-A0A820P464-F1
#
_entry.id   AF-A0A820P464-F1
#
_cell.length_a   1.000
_cell.length_b   1.000
_cell.length_c   1.000
_cell.angle_alpha   90.00
_cell.angle_beta   90.00
_cell.angle_gamma   90.00
#
_symmetry.space_group_name_H-M   'P 1'
#
loop_
_entity.id
_entity.type
_entity.pdbx_description
1 polymer ?
#
loop_
_entity_poly.entity_id
_entity_poly.type
_entity_poly.pdbx_seq_one_letter_code
_entity_poly.pdbx_strand_id
1 'polypeptide(L)'
;FENFVNLNGGDQETRCLKLKLLQRRFDQETGECGCQSMEQVSYSEFGSYQRPKGPDMEFPCGYSTLIRFLCSQIPQNWIQFDQFVENILWDQNDRVHITCKNGNVYECDYVICTIPLAVMKWNYKSLFTPQLPTWKTEAIQKMD
;
A
#
# COMPACT_ATOMS: atom_id res chain seq x y z
N PHE A 1 20.14 4.88 -24.98
CA PHE A 1 19.70 3.47 -24.97
C PHE A 1 19.80 2.83 -26.36
N GLU A 2 19.23 3.43 -27.41
CA GLU A 2 19.37 2.91 -28.80
C GLU A 2 20.83 2.64 -29.19
N ASN A 3 21.76 3.53 -28.83
CA ASN A 3 23.18 3.31 -29.05
C ASN A 3 23.71 2.04 -28.34
N PHE A 4 23.23 1.69 -27.14
CA PHE A 4 23.60 0.46 -26.42
C PHE A 4 23.01 -0.81 -27.06
N VAL A 5 21.76 -0.71 -27.54
CA VAL A 5 21.11 -1.82 -28.25
C VAL A 5 21.87 -2.12 -29.55
N ASN A 6 22.28 -1.07 -30.26
CA ASN A 6 22.95 -1.16 -31.57
C ASN A 6 24.49 -1.24 -31.46
N LEU A 7 25.06 -1.06 -30.27
CA LEU A 7 26.50 -1.22 -30.00
C LEU A 7 26.94 -2.66 -30.33
N ASN A 8 28.03 -2.75 -31.09
CA ASN A 8 28.68 -3.94 -31.66
C ASN A 8 28.01 -4.59 -32.89
N GLY A 9 27.11 -3.91 -33.60
CA GLY A 9 26.59 -4.40 -34.89
C GLY A 9 25.94 -5.79 -34.82
N GLY A 10 25.41 -6.15 -33.65
CA GLY A 10 24.91 -7.50 -33.37
C GLY A 10 23.71 -7.86 -34.24
N ASP A 11 23.60 -9.15 -34.53
CA ASP A 11 22.45 -9.74 -35.21
C ASP A 11 21.11 -9.43 -34.50
N GLN A 12 20.01 -9.65 -35.22
CA GLN A 12 18.66 -9.43 -34.72
C GLN A 12 18.38 -10.21 -33.41
N GLU A 13 19.02 -11.36 -33.26
CA GLU A 13 18.94 -12.21 -32.07
C GLU A 13 19.58 -11.54 -30.84
N THR A 14 20.78 -10.99 -30.98
CA THR A 14 21.47 -10.23 -29.94
C THR A 14 20.66 -9.02 -29.52
N ARG A 15 20.06 -8.30 -30.47
CA ARG A 15 19.15 -7.17 -30.17
C ARG A 15 17.93 -7.64 -29.39
N CYS A 16 17.30 -8.74 -29.79
CA CYS A 16 16.16 -9.34 -29.09
C CYS A 16 16.52 -9.73 -27.65
N LEU A 17 17.70 -10.35 -27.45
CA LEU A 17 18.17 -10.75 -26.13
C LEU A 17 18.42 -9.54 -25.21
N LYS A 18 19.06 -8.48 -25.72
CA LYS A 18 19.28 -7.23 -24.97
C LYS A 18 17.95 -6.61 -24.50
N LEU A 19 16.93 -6.58 -25.37
CA LEU A 19 15.62 -6.04 -25.02
C LEU A 19 14.90 -6.90 -23.98
N LYS A 20 14.98 -8.23 -24.08
CA LYS A 20 14.42 -9.14 -23.07
C LYS A 20 15.09 -8.99 -21.71
N LEU A 21 16.41 -8.79 -21.68
CA LEU A 21 17.14 -8.52 -20.44
C LEU A 21 16.70 -7.19 -19.80
N LEU A 22 16.49 -6.15 -20.61
CA LEU A 22 15.94 -4.89 -20.11
C LEU A 22 14.52 -5.08 -19.57
N GLN A 23 13.64 -5.76 -20.31
CA GLN A 23 12.27 -6.01 -19.87
C GLN A 23 12.25 -6.74 -18.53
N ARG A 24 13.08 -7.78 -18.37
CA ARG A 24 13.22 -8.49 -17.10
C ARG A 24 13.65 -7.57 -15.95
N ARG A 25 14.46 -6.54 -16.21
CA ARG A 25 14.78 -5.55 -15.18
C ARG A 25 13.60 -4.67 -14.84
N PHE A 26 12.83 -4.20 -15.82
CA PHE A 26 11.59 -3.50 -15.51
C PHE A 26 10.63 -4.37 -14.69
N ASP A 27 10.46 -5.64 -15.03
CA ASP A 27 9.58 -6.56 -14.28
C ASP A 27 10.06 -6.76 -12.83
N GLN A 28 11.37 -6.77 -12.61
CA GLN A 28 11.95 -6.85 -11.26
C GLN A 28 11.69 -5.56 -10.49
N GLU A 29 12.00 -4.41 -11.08
CA GLU A 29 11.85 -3.11 -10.44
C GLU A 29 10.38 -2.78 -10.13
N THR A 30 9.44 -3.13 -11.03
CA THR A 30 8.00 -2.98 -10.77
C THR A 30 7.55 -3.88 -9.62
N GLY A 31 8.10 -5.10 -9.51
CA GLY A 31 7.89 -6.00 -8.39
C GLY A 31 8.41 -5.46 -7.06
N GLU A 32 9.60 -4.84 -7.06
CA GLU A 32 10.19 -4.22 -5.87
C GLU A 32 9.44 -2.95 -5.45
N CYS A 33 8.96 -2.15 -6.41
CA CYS A 33 8.22 -0.92 -6.17
C CYS A 33 6.72 -1.14 -5.93
N GLY A 34 6.19 -2.35 -6.17
CA GLY A 34 4.76 -2.65 -6.02
C GLY A 34 3.87 -1.90 -7.02
N CYS A 35 4.39 -1.54 -8.19
CA CYS A 35 3.66 -0.78 -9.21
C CYS A 35 3.42 -1.64 -10.48
N GLN A 36 2.55 -1.16 -11.37
CA GLN A 36 2.26 -1.86 -12.64
C GLN A 36 3.23 -1.48 -13.76
N SER A 37 3.86 -0.31 -13.66
CA SER A 37 4.81 0.23 -14.63
C SER A 37 5.81 1.14 -13.93
N MET A 38 7.06 1.14 -14.40
CA MET A 38 8.09 2.07 -13.91
C MET A 38 7.75 3.53 -14.21
N GLU A 39 6.81 3.82 -15.11
CA GLU A 39 6.30 5.16 -15.37
C GLU A 39 5.49 5.74 -14.19
N GLN A 40 4.95 4.88 -13.32
CA GLN A 40 4.20 5.29 -12.11
C GLN A 40 5.14 5.66 -10.94
N VAL A 41 6.42 5.30 -11.04
CA VAL A 41 7.37 5.49 -9.95
C VAL A 41 7.96 6.90 -10.02
N SER A 42 7.93 7.62 -8.90
CA SER A 42 8.53 8.96 -8.82
C SER A 42 10.05 8.86 -9.03
N TYR A 43 10.56 9.52 -10.06
CA TYR A 43 11.99 9.55 -10.34
C TYR A 43 12.80 10.22 -9.23
N SER A 44 12.26 11.26 -8.58
CA SER A 44 12.96 11.96 -7.50
C SER A 44 13.10 11.12 -6.23
N GLU A 45 12.14 10.22 -6.00
CA GLU A 45 12.09 9.36 -4.82
C GLU A 45 12.66 7.96 -5.08
N PHE A 46 12.93 7.62 -6.35
CA PHE A 46 13.45 6.31 -6.69
C PHE A 46 14.82 6.08 -6.03
N GLY A 47 14.91 5.02 -5.22
CA GLY A 47 16.10 4.71 -4.44
C GLY A 47 16.24 5.48 -3.11
N SER A 48 15.22 6.23 -2.67
CA SER A 48 15.23 6.89 -1.35
C SER A 48 15.12 5.91 -0.18
N TYR A 49 14.58 4.71 -0.41
CA TYR A 49 14.46 3.66 0.60
C TYR A 49 15.84 3.16 1.05
N GLN A 50 16.13 3.33 2.33
CA GLN A 50 17.35 2.82 2.94
C GLN A 50 17.13 1.40 3.42
N ARG A 51 17.78 0.44 2.75
CA ARG A 51 17.74 -0.96 3.18
C ARG A 51 18.42 -1.13 4.54
N PRO A 52 17.78 -1.86 5.48
CA PRO A 52 18.43 -2.30 6.70
C PRO A 52 19.70 -3.11 6.41
N LYS A 53 20.68 -3.07 7.31
CA LYS A 53 21.88 -3.89 7.21
C LYS A 53 21.56 -5.34 7.58
N GLY A 54 22.09 -6.29 6.81
CA GLY A 54 21.95 -7.72 7.07
C GLY A 54 21.45 -8.47 5.83
N PRO A 55 21.48 -9.81 5.85
CA PRO A 55 20.83 -10.60 4.82
C PRO A 55 19.30 -10.50 4.93
N ASP A 56 18.61 -10.73 3.83
CA ASP A 56 17.16 -10.97 3.86
C ASP A 56 16.88 -12.24 4.66
N MET A 57 15.88 -12.16 5.53
CA MET A 57 15.50 -13.25 6.42
C MET A 57 14.07 -13.67 6.12
N GLU A 58 13.85 -14.97 6.04
CA GLU A 58 12.53 -15.55 5.92
C GLU A 58 12.04 -16.07 7.27
N PHE A 59 10.75 -15.96 7.53
CA PHE A 59 10.12 -16.59 8.69
C PHE A 59 9.88 -18.07 8.38
N PRO A 60 10.51 -19.04 9.08
CA PRO A 60 10.44 -20.46 8.73
C PRO A 60 9.03 -21.08 8.72
N CYS A 61 8.05 -20.44 9.36
CA CYS A 61 6.65 -20.86 9.40
C CYS A 61 5.71 -19.85 8.73
N GLY A 62 6.25 -18.99 7.85
CA GLY A 62 5.54 -17.91 7.19
C GLY A 62 5.20 -16.72 8.10
N TYR A 63 4.98 -15.56 7.49
CA TYR A 63 4.69 -14.30 8.19
C TYR A 63 3.43 -14.34 9.07
N SER A 64 2.49 -15.25 8.79
CA SER A 64 1.28 -15.41 9.61
C SER A 64 1.59 -15.78 11.06
N THR A 65 2.74 -16.41 11.33
CA THR A 65 3.16 -16.76 12.69
C THR A 65 3.36 -15.51 13.55
N LEU A 66 3.96 -14.45 12.98
CA LEU A 66 4.13 -13.17 13.65
C LEU A 66 2.78 -12.53 13.97
N ILE A 67 1.86 -12.52 13.00
CA ILE A 67 0.51 -11.97 13.19
C ILE A 67 -0.25 -12.74 14.28
N ARG A 68 -0.22 -14.07 14.24
CA ARG A 68 -0.84 -14.92 15.27
C ARG A 68 -0.25 -14.65 16.66
N PHE A 69 1.06 -14.47 16.74
CA PHE A 69 1.73 -14.10 17.99
C PHE A 69 1.27 -12.73 18.49
N LEU A 70 1.25 -11.70 17.64
CA LEU A 70 0.77 -10.37 18.03
C LEU A 70 -0.70 -10.41 18.48
N CYS A 71 -1.56 -11.13 17.75
CA CYS A 71 -2.96 -11.31 18.15
C CYS A 71 -3.11 -12.03 19.49
N SER A 72 -2.22 -12.96 19.85
CA SER A 72 -2.29 -13.64 21.16
C SER A 72 -1.92 -12.73 22.33
N GLN A 73 -1.24 -11.61 22.08
CA GLN A 73 -0.92 -10.60 23.10
C GLN A 73 -2.05 -9.59 23.33
N ILE A 74 -3.08 -9.60 22.49
CA ILE A 74 -4.22 -8.66 22.56
C ILE A 74 -5.43 -9.42 23.12
N PRO A 75 -6.20 -8.84 24.06
CA PRO A 75 -7.45 -9.45 24.52
C PRO A 75 -8.37 -9.75 23.34
N GLN A 76 -8.85 -10.99 23.22
CA GLN A 76 -9.48 -11.40 21.97
C GLN A 76 -10.84 -10.75 21.73
N ASN A 77 -11.45 -10.19 22.77
CA ASN A 77 -12.65 -9.36 22.68
C ASN A 77 -12.38 -7.94 22.13
N TRP A 78 -11.12 -7.52 21.95
CA TRP A 78 -10.78 -6.24 21.33
C TRP A 78 -10.74 -6.33 19.80
N ILE A 79 -10.51 -7.53 19.26
CA ILE A 79 -10.45 -7.76 17.82
C ILE A 79 -11.82 -8.25 17.35
N GLN A 80 -12.53 -7.37 16.66
CA GLN A 80 -13.88 -7.67 16.14
C GLN A 80 -13.81 -7.89 14.63
N PHE A 81 -14.04 -9.14 14.20
CA PHE A 81 -14.14 -9.50 12.79
C PHE A 81 -15.55 -9.25 12.25
N ASP A 82 -15.69 -9.29 10.93
CA ASP A 82 -16.96 -9.07 10.22
C ASP A 82 -17.62 -7.70 10.52
N GLN A 83 -16.80 -6.72 10.91
CA GLN A 83 -17.19 -5.33 11.16
C GLN A 83 -16.73 -4.44 10.01
N PHE A 84 -17.43 -4.53 8.87
CA PHE A 84 -17.13 -3.63 7.75
C PHE A 84 -17.56 -2.20 8.09
N VAL A 85 -16.62 -1.29 8.29
CA VAL A 85 -16.87 0.12 8.60
C VAL A 85 -17.38 0.84 7.36
N GLU A 86 -18.58 1.41 7.44
CA GLU A 86 -19.20 2.19 6.35
C GLU A 86 -19.03 3.70 6.54
N ASN A 87 -19.09 4.18 7.79
CA ASN A 87 -18.95 5.60 8.09
C ASN A 87 -18.24 5.84 9.42
N ILE A 88 -17.44 6.90 9.46
CA ILE A 88 -16.72 7.41 10.62
C ILE A 88 -17.14 8.86 10.80
N LEU A 89 -18.01 9.11 11.78
CA LEU A 89 -18.42 10.42 12.22
C LEU A 89 -17.42 10.92 13.26
N TRP A 90 -16.56 11.89 12.92
CA TRP A 90 -15.36 12.22 13.72
C TRP A 90 -15.29 13.66 14.24
N ASP A 91 -16.25 14.53 13.90
CA ASP A 91 -16.25 15.95 14.26
C ASP A 91 -17.64 16.40 14.74
N GLN A 92 -18.27 15.58 15.59
CA GLN A 92 -19.54 15.93 16.25
C GLN A 92 -19.50 15.55 17.73
N ASN A 93 -19.82 16.51 18.60
CA ASN A 93 -20.07 16.31 20.04
C ASN A 93 -18.91 15.66 20.83
N ASP A 94 -17.66 16.00 20.52
CA ASP A 94 -16.44 15.53 21.19
C ASP A 94 -16.20 14.01 21.17
N ARG A 95 -17.00 13.24 20.41
CA ARG A 95 -16.85 11.79 20.28
C ARG A 95 -16.91 11.35 18.82
N VAL A 96 -16.26 10.23 18.55
CA VAL A 96 -16.24 9.57 17.25
C VAL A 96 -17.26 8.44 17.26
N HIS A 97 -18.13 8.41 16.25
CA HIS A 97 -19.05 7.29 16.02
C HIS A 97 -18.67 6.53 14.76
N ILE A 98 -18.56 5.21 14.86
CA ILE A 98 -18.18 4.31 13.78
C ILE A 98 -19.37 3.42 13.49
N THR A 99 -19.95 3.57 12.30
CA THR A 99 -21.08 2.75 11.83
C THR A 99 -20.58 1.65 10.93
N CYS A 100 -20.93 0.41 11.25
CA CYS A 100 -20.64 -0.77 10.46
C CYS A 100 -21.84 -1.20 9.62
N LYS A 101 -21.59 -1.88 8.51
CA LYS A 101 -22.60 -2.39 7.57
C LYS A 101 -23.64 -3.32 8.18
N ASN A 102 -23.24 -4.04 9.22
CA ASN A 102 -24.11 -4.94 9.98
C ASN A 102 -25.03 -4.20 10.97
N GLY A 103 -24.99 -2.87 11.02
CA GLY A 103 -25.76 -2.03 11.94
C GLY A 103 -25.09 -1.77 13.28
N ASN A 104 -23.93 -2.37 13.56
CA ASN A 104 -23.19 -2.11 14.79
C ASN A 104 -22.63 -0.69 14.79
N VAL A 105 -22.69 -0.04 15.96
CA VAL A 105 -22.13 1.29 16.18
C VAL A 105 -21.15 1.24 17.34
N TYR A 106 -19.95 1.79 17.11
CA TYR A 106 -18.92 1.94 18.13
C TYR A 106 -18.70 3.42 18.42
N GLU A 107 -18.46 3.75 19.67
CA GLU A 107 -18.26 5.12 20.12
C GLU A 107 -16.95 5.23 20.89
N CYS A 108 -16.11 6.19 20.54
CA CYS A 108 -14.80 6.39 21.15
C CYS A 108 -14.39 7.86 21.12
N ASP A 109 -13.34 8.21 21.87
CA ASP A 109 -12.85 9.59 21.90
C ASP A 109 -11.86 9.86 20.74
N TYR A 110 -11.18 8.81 20.27
CA TYR A 110 -10.22 8.88 19.17
C TYR A 110 -10.29 7.64 18.29
N VAL A 111 -10.02 7.80 16.99
CA VAL A 111 -9.93 6.71 16.01
C VAL A 111 -8.56 6.72 15.33
N ILE A 112 -7.92 5.54 15.26
CA ILE A 112 -6.71 5.32 14.46
C ILE A 112 -7.13 4.56 13.20
N CYS A 113 -6.91 5.17 12.04
CA CYS A 113 -7.30 4.58 10.76
C CYS A 113 -6.09 3.89 10.11
N THR A 114 -6.12 2.56 10.02
CA THR A 114 -5.11 1.74 9.32
C THR A 114 -5.69 1.14 8.03
N ILE A 115 -6.48 1.92 7.31
CA ILE A 115 -7.21 1.49 6.11
C ILE A 115 -6.23 1.50 4.92
N PRO A 116 -6.15 0.43 4.12
CA PRO A 116 -5.30 0.42 2.93
C PRO A 116 -5.60 1.60 1.99
N LEU A 117 -4.57 2.19 1.39
CA LEU A 117 -4.70 3.36 0.51
C LEU A 117 -5.70 3.12 -0.63
N ALA A 118 -5.67 1.94 -1.25
CA ALA A 118 -6.59 1.58 -2.33
C ALA A 118 -8.07 1.63 -1.87
N VAL A 119 -8.36 1.21 -0.65
CA VAL A 119 -9.71 1.27 -0.06
C VAL A 119 -10.08 2.72 0.25
N MET A 120 -9.14 3.52 0.75
CA MET A 120 -9.35 4.96 0.92
C MET A 120 -9.68 5.62 -0.42
N LYS A 121 -8.89 5.40 -1.48
CA LYS A 121 -9.17 5.95 -2.83
C LYS A 121 -10.58 5.61 -3.32
N TRP A 122 -11.06 4.41 -3.02
CA TRP A 122 -12.40 3.97 -3.42
C TRP A 122 -13.54 4.67 -2.65
N ASN A 123 -13.40 4.84 -1.33
CA ASN A 123 -14.53 5.21 -0.47
C ASN A 123 -14.33 6.47 0.40
N TYR A 124 -13.21 7.21 0.28
CA TYR A 124 -12.90 8.34 1.19
C TYR A 124 -13.97 9.44 1.21
N LYS A 125 -14.76 9.59 0.14
CA LYS A 125 -15.81 10.62 0.02
C LYS A 125 -17.01 10.37 0.95
N SER A 126 -17.30 9.11 1.24
CA SER A 126 -18.45 8.65 2.05
C SER A 126 -18.04 8.03 3.38
N LEU A 127 -16.78 7.60 3.50
CA LEU A 127 -16.27 6.95 4.70
C LEU A 127 -16.15 7.90 5.90
N PHE A 128 -15.94 9.20 5.70
CA PHE A 128 -15.76 10.17 6.79
C PHE A 128 -16.85 11.23 6.78
N THR A 129 -17.41 11.51 7.96
CA THR A 129 -18.36 12.60 8.21
C THR A 129 -17.84 13.47 9.36
N PRO A 130 -17.63 14.78 9.17
CA PRO A 130 -17.57 15.48 7.89
C PRO A 130 -16.46 14.92 7.00
N GLN A 131 -16.45 15.31 5.73
CA GLN A 131 -15.41 14.87 4.80
C GLN A 131 -14.03 15.31 5.28
N LEU A 132 -13.01 14.52 4.94
CA LEU A 132 -11.62 14.88 5.22
C LEU A 132 -11.24 16.21 4.54
N PRO A 133 -10.39 17.03 5.17
CA PRO A 133 -9.86 18.24 4.55
C PRO A 133 -9.22 17.98 3.17
N THR A 134 -9.27 18.98 2.30
CA THR A 134 -8.79 18.90 0.91
C THR A 134 -7.34 18.41 0.80
N TRP A 135 -6.45 18.88 1.66
CA TRP A 135 -5.05 18.46 1.64
C TRP A 135 -4.86 16.96 1.91
N LYS A 136 -5.73 16.33 2.72
CA LYS A 136 -5.71 14.86 2.95
C LYS A 136 -6.26 14.11 1.75
N THR A 137 -7.37 14.59 1.18
CA THR A 137 -7.99 13.91 0.03
C THR A 137 -7.14 14.03 -1.22
N GLU A 138 -6.48 15.17 -1.45
CA GLU A 138 -5.47 15.32 -2.50
C GLU A 138 -4.29 14.39 -2.30
N ALA A 139 -3.78 14.23 -1.07
CA ALA A 139 -2.70 13.29 -0.79
C ALA A 139 -3.10 11.84 -1.10
N ILE A 140 -4.30 11.43 -0.70
CA ILE A 140 -4.87 10.10 -1.01
C ILE A 140 -4.95 9.87 -2.53
N GLN A 141 -5.30 10.90 -3.30
CA GLN A 141 -5.41 10.80 -4.76
C GLN A 141 -4.05 10.81 -5.47
N LYS A 142 -3.07 11.57 -4.96
CA LYS A 142 -1.75 11.73 -5.57
C LYS A 142 -0.82 10.53 -5.35
N MET A 143 -0.96 9.82 -4.22
CA MET A 143 -0.16 8.62 -3.96
C MET A 143 -0.68 7.46 -4.79
N ASP A 144 0.15 6.78 -5.58
CA ASP A 144 -0.22 5.57 -6.33
C ASP A 144 0.08 4.25 -5.59
#